data_AF-A0A4Q4XE26-F1
#
_entry.id   AF-A0A4Q4XE26-F1
#
_cell.length_a   1.000
_cell.length_b   1.000
_cell.length_c   1.000
_cell.angle_alpha   90.00
_cell.angle_beta   90.00
_cell.angle_gamma   90.00
#
_symmetry.space_group_name_H-M   'P 1'
#
loop_
_entity.id
_entity.type
_entity.pdbx_description
1 polymer ?
#
loop_
_entity_poly.entity_id
_entity_poly.type
_entity_poly.pdbx_seq_one_letter_code
_entity_poly.pdbx_strand_id
1 'polypeptide(L)'
;MTVVQVFPLTYQSQGITFATWITLFTLCLAPLVAHIVAGVPQPSFLCSHSPKWHERICHYNPTSIIWRYAMITDRRIRAKSWDREDIAASNALFWTSRGWDGSEAMVTAGLAYCTRLPDHARVAIFSQEMIKTIIVTLQGIQALIPLISGLSTSHASDSFVQWMAVDTIFFPLSILGLFRLCCAAWLTEDFLYSISQVVRRGPTPANSANETRTSFENFLDEPLPSDANQNRFRPTTFWASIVFRVVYLLPILAMSTTCILYLGPWTAKDITSPISNGLTMTSFLLALSYLLFISTTAIVCAYYFARGHTTTVIPCISFLWYKAYTVVVIGLGIALIVISCMETRKTPCGIYTSGSGEVADIDACLDENTTVVPVGPGKSHFGLASTRWDRHDGNETSLEPHQFSVFNFTGTCLGIVNATAAQLVKSLHDDKA
;
A
#
# COMPACT_ATOMS: atom_id res chain seq x y z
N MET A 1 34.59 -3.01 0.83
CA MET A 1 33.32 -3.40 1.47
C MET A 1 32.52 -2.11 1.63
N THR A 2 31.62 -1.84 0.69
CA THR A 2 30.81 -0.61 0.68
C THR A 2 29.69 -0.74 1.71
N VAL A 3 29.70 0.14 2.71
CA VAL A 3 28.69 0.18 3.77
C VAL A 3 27.59 1.14 3.32
N VAL A 4 26.33 0.74 3.46
CA VAL A 4 25.17 1.64 3.23
C VAL A 4 25.25 2.78 4.24
N GLN A 5 25.45 4.00 3.77
CA GLN A 5 25.49 5.18 4.63
C GLN A 5 24.05 5.60 4.97
N VAL A 6 23.67 5.45 6.23
CA VAL A 6 22.41 5.98 6.77
C VAL A 6 22.72 7.28 7.51
N PHE A 7 22.06 8.37 7.14
CA PHE A 7 22.20 9.64 7.84
C PHE A 7 21.56 9.56 9.24
N PRO A 8 22.11 10.26 10.26
CA PRO A 8 21.50 10.31 11.58
C PRO A 8 20.12 10.97 11.50
N LEU A 9 19.20 10.51 12.35
CA LEU A 9 17.85 11.05 12.47
C LEU A 9 17.89 12.56 12.70
N THR A 10 17.29 13.34 11.79
CA THR A 10 17.20 14.80 11.91
C THR A 10 15.78 15.23 12.28
N TYR A 11 15.64 16.12 13.27
CA TYR A 11 14.35 16.66 13.67
C TYR A 11 14.11 18.01 13.00
N GLN A 12 13.32 18.02 11.92
CA GLN A 12 13.19 19.17 11.02
C GLN A 12 11.71 19.50 10.66
N SER A 13 10.75 18.87 11.33
CA SER A 13 9.30 19.10 11.17
C SER A 13 8.75 20.40 11.79
N GLN A 14 9.60 21.24 12.39
CA GLN A 14 9.19 22.43 13.15
C GLN A 14 8.44 23.48 12.31
N GLY A 15 8.65 23.52 10.99
CA GLY A 15 8.01 24.47 10.08
C GLY A 15 6.61 24.07 9.56
N ILE A 16 6.06 22.93 9.99
CA ILE A 16 4.81 22.37 9.45
C ILE A 16 3.61 22.75 10.32
N THR A 17 2.65 23.50 9.76
CA THR A 17 1.44 23.92 10.47
C THR A 17 0.52 22.74 10.81
N PHE A 18 -0.31 22.87 11.85
CA PHE A 18 -1.29 21.84 12.21
C PHE A 18 -2.25 21.48 11.07
N ALA A 19 -2.73 22.47 10.30
CA ALA A 19 -3.59 22.21 9.14
C ALA A 19 -2.86 21.39 8.07
N THR A 20 -1.57 21.68 7.85
CA THR A 20 -0.70 20.89 6.95
C THR A 20 -0.52 19.46 7.46
N TRP A 21 -0.35 19.25 8.77
CA TRP A 21 -0.27 17.91 9.36
C TRP A 21 -1.53 17.09 9.11
N ILE A 22 -2.73 17.66 9.23
CA ILE A 22 -3.99 16.96 8.92
C ILE A 22 -4.02 16.52 7.45
N THR A 23 -3.59 17.38 6.51
CA THR A 23 -3.47 17.02 5.09
C THR A 23 -2.47 15.89 4.88
N LEU A 24 -1.27 15.98 5.47
CA LEU A 24 -0.21 14.97 5.37
C LEU A 24 -0.66 13.61 5.92
N PHE A 25 -1.28 13.58 7.11
CA PHE A 25 -1.83 12.34 7.67
C PHE A 25 -2.98 11.77 6.82
N THR A 26 -3.81 12.62 6.22
CA THR A 26 -4.88 12.16 5.32
C THR A 26 -4.30 11.49 4.07
N LEU A 27 -3.30 12.10 3.43
CA LEU A 27 -2.62 11.54 2.26
C LEU A 27 -1.87 10.24 2.60
N CYS A 28 -1.13 10.25 3.70
CA CYS A 28 -0.39 9.10 4.23
C CYS A 28 -1.30 7.90 4.53
N LEU A 29 -2.37 8.11 5.31
CA LEU A 29 -3.20 7.03 5.82
C LEU A 29 -4.27 6.56 4.82
N ALA A 30 -4.65 7.36 3.82
CA ALA A 30 -5.66 6.98 2.84
C ALA A 30 -5.33 5.65 2.10
N PRO A 31 -4.10 5.42 1.60
CA PRO A 31 -3.64 4.11 1.13
C PRO A 31 -3.87 2.95 2.11
N LEU A 32 -3.42 3.11 3.36
CA LEU A 32 -3.49 2.08 4.39
C LEU A 32 -4.94 1.74 4.75
N VAL A 33 -5.76 2.77 4.97
CA VAL A 33 -7.19 2.63 5.27
C VAL A 33 -7.93 2.01 4.10
N ALA A 34 -7.69 2.46 2.86
CA ALA A 34 -8.34 1.88 1.68
C ALA A 34 -7.95 0.41 1.47
N HIS A 35 -6.67 0.05 1.65
CA HIS A 35 -6.21 -1.33 1.54
C HIS A 35 -6.88 -2.23 2.59
N ILE A 36 -6.99 -1.78 3.84
CA ILE A 36 -7.63 -2.51 4.94
C ILE A 36 -9.16 -2.61 4.76
N VAL A 37 -9.83 -1.47 4.59
CA VAL A 37 -11.31 -1.38 4.53
C VAL A 37 -11.88 -2.06 3.28
N ALA A 38 -11.13 -2.09 2.18
CA ALA A 38 -11.52 -2.87 1.00
C ALA A 38 -11.10 -4.36 1.13
N GLY A 39 -9.99 -4.66 1.81
CA GLY A 39 -9.38 -5.98 1.82
C GLY A 39 -9.97 -6.98 2.80
N VAL A 40 -10.38 -6.52 4.00
CA VAL A 40 -10.81 -7.39 5.10
C VAL A 40 -12.32 -7.71 4.99
N PRO A 41 -12.72 -8.98 4.80
CA PRO A 41 -14.13 -9.37 4.76
C PRO A 41 -14.80 -9.34 6.13
N GLN A 42 -16.13 -9.29 6.13
CA GLN A 42 -16.91 -9.53 7.35
C GLN A 42 -16.80 -11.01 7.78
N PRO A 43 -16.46 -11.29 9.06
CA PRO A 43 -16.36 -12.65 9.57
C PRO A 43 -17.74 -13.30 9.73
N SER A 44 -17.86 -14.55 9.28
CA SER A 44 -19.05 -15.40 9.42
C SER A 44 -18.81 -16.43 10.51
N PHE A 45 -19.44 -16.28 11.67
CA PHE A 45 -19.31 -17.21 12.79
C PHE A 45 -20.24 -18.42 12.59
N LEU A 46 -19.69 -19.62 12.48
CA LEU A 46 -20.45 -20.88 12.33
C LEU A 46 -20.45 -21.74 13.60
N CYS A 47 -19.70 -21.35 14.62
CA CYS A 47 -19.68 -22.01 15.93
C CYS A 47 -20.03 -21.03 17.06
N SER A 48 -20.36 -21.59 18.23
CA SER A 48 -20.81 -20.88 19.43
C SER A 48 -19.76 -19.94 20.04
N HIS A 49 -18.46 -20.18 19.80
CA HIS A 49 -17.37 -19.38 20.35
C HIS A 49 -16.82 -18.36 19.35
N SER A 50 -16.57 -17.13 19.80
CA SER A 50 -15.99 -16.09 18.94
C SER A 50 -14.46 -16.17 18.87
N PRO A 51 -13.82 -15.83 17.73
CA PRO A 51 -12.37 -15.75 17.64
C PRO A 51 -11.82 -14.64 18.54
N LYS A 52 -10.75 -14.97 19.28
CA LYS A 52 -9.97 -14.04 20.08
C LYS A 52 -9.40 -12.92 19.20
N TRP A 53 -9.14 -11.74 19.77
CA TRP A 53 -8.67 -10.57 19.02
C TRP A 53 -7.38 -10.85 18.20
N HIS A 54 -6.47 -11.65 18.74
CA HIS A 54 -5.22 -12.03 18.07
C HIS A 54 -5.40 -13.05 16.92
N GLU A 55 -6.58 -13.65 16.78
CA GLU A 55 -6.94 -14.42 15.57
C GLU A 55 -7.51 -13.50 14.48
N ARG A 56 -8.05 -12.32 14.86
CA ARG A 56 -8.62 -11.35 13.93
C ARG A 56 -7.56 -10.44 13.32
N ILE A 57 -6.57 -10.01 14.12
CA ILE A 57 -5.52 -9.06 13.69
C ILE A 57 -4.78 -9.51 12.43
N CYS A 58 -4.59 -10.82 12.25
CA CYS A 58 -3.91 -11.39 11.08
C CYS A 58 -4.65 -11.20 9.74
N HIS A 59 -5.96 -10.95 9.74
CA HIS A 59 -6.70 -10.61 8.51
C HIS A 59 -6.41 -9.19 8.03
N TYR A 60 -6.07 -8.28 8.95
CA TYR A 60 -5.67 -6.91 8.64
C TYR A 60 -4.23 -6.80 8.10
N ASN A 61 -3.47 -7.90 8.10
CA ASN A 61 -2.15 -7.96 7.49
C ASN A 61 -2.28 -7.89 5.96
N PRO A 62 -1.61 -6.94 5.26
CA PRO A 62 -1.65 -6.87 3.80
C PRO A 62 -1.26 -8.17 3.09
N THR A 63 -0.40 -9.00 3.68
CA THR A 63 -0.09 -10.35 3.15
C THR A 63 -1.34 -11.24 3.06
N SER A 64 -2.22 -11.22 4.07
CA SER A 64 -3.49 -11.97 4.07
C SER A 64 -4.47 -11.43 3.02
N ILE A 65 -4.53 -10.10 2.86
CA ILE A 65 -5.41 -9.42 1.90
C ILE A 65 -5.00 -9.75 0.46
N ILE A 66 -3.71 -9.65 0.15
CA ILE A 66 -3.13 -10.03 -1.16
C ILE A 66 -3.37 -11.53 -1.42
N TRP A 67 -3.12 -12.41 -0.43
CA TRP A 67 -3.42 -13.84 -0.56
C TRP A 67 -4.90 -14.11 -0.90
N ARG A 68 -5.83 -13.43 -0.24
CA ARG A 68 -7.28 -13.54 -0.50
C ARG A 68 -7.61 -13.16 -1.95
N TYR A 69 -7.08 -12.05 -2.46
CA TYR A 69 -7.28 -11.61 -3.85
C TYR A 69 -6.78 -12.66 -4.87
N ALA A 70 -5.59 -13.24 -4.63
CA ALA A 70 -5.05 -14.31 -5.44
C ALA A 70 -5.98 -15.54 -5.46
N MET A 71 -6.43 -15.97 -4.28
CA MET A 71 -7.22 -17.21 -4.13
C MET A 71 -8.64 -17.11 -4.68
N ILE A 72 -9.30 -15.96 -4.57
CA ILE A 72 -10.62 -15.74 -5.21
C ILE A 72 -10.49 -15.86 -6.74
N THR A 73 -9.45 -15.25 -7.31
CA THR A 73 -9.18 -15.30 -8.77
C THR A 73 -8.80 -16.71 -9.22
N ASP A 74 -7.89 -17.38 -8.52
CA ASP A 74 -7.46 -18.75 -8.81
C ASP A 74 -8.62 -19.74 -8.77
N ARG A 75 -9.47 -19.65 -7.73
CA ARG A 75 -10.68 -20.46 -7.62
C ARG A 75 -11.64 -20.18 -8.77
N ARG A 76 -11.85 -18.91 -9.14
CA ARG A 76 -12.68 -18.56 -10.30
C ARG A 76 -12.15 -19.16 -11.61
N ILE A 77 -10.84 -19.14 -11.84
CA ILE A 77 -10.19 -19.73 -13.03
C ILE A 77 -10.39 -21.24 -13.07
N ARG A 78 -10.41 -21.91 -11.91
CA ARG A 78 -10.60 -23.36 -11.81
C ARG A 78 -12.07 -23.80 -11.79
N ALA A 79 -13.02 -22.94 -11.42
CA ALA A 79 -14.43 -23.29 -11.30
C ALA A 79 -15.07 -23.66 -12.66
N LYS A 80 -15.81 -24.78 -12.71
CA LYS A 80 -16.50 -25.25 -13.93
C LYS A 80 -17.81 -24.50 -14.18
N SER A 81 -18.60 -24.27 -13.12
CA SER A 81 -19.64 -23.23 -13.05
C SER A 81 -19.18 -22.10 -12.11
N TRP A 82 -19.90 -20.99 -12.06
CA TRP A 82 -19.64 -19.94 -11.08
C TRP A 82 -20.96 -19.28 -10.70
N ASP A 83 -21.54 -19.79 -9.63
CA ASP A 83 -22.90 -19.48 -9.20
C ASP A 83 -22.90 -18.51 -8.02
N ARG A 84 -24.09 -18.08 -7.60
CA ARG A 84 -24.28 -17.15 -6.46
C ARG A 84 -23.72 -17.71 -5.13
N GLU A 85 -23.70 -19.02 -5.02
CA GLU A 85 -23.10 -19.78 -3.91
C GLU A 85 -21.56 -19.68 -3.91
N ASP A 86 -20.92 -19.90 -5.06
CA ASP A 86 -19.46 -19.88 -5.20
C ASP A 86 -18.90 -18.51 -4.84
N ILE A 87 -19.53 -17.45 -5.35
CA ILE A 87 -19.09 -16.08 -5.06
C ILE A 87 -19.31 -15.72 -3.59
N ALA A 88 -20.43 -16.09 -2.96
CA ALA A 88 -20.68 -15.83 -1.56
C ALA A 88 -19.66 -16.54 -0.66
N ALA A 89 -19.52 -17.85 -0.81
CA ALA A 89 -18.63 -18.66 0.03
C ALA A 89 -17.14 -18.40 -0.23
N SER A 90 -16.76 -17.88 -1.40
CA SER A 90 -15.38 -17.48 -1.67
C SER A 90 -15.01 -16.11 -1.11
N ASN A 91 -16.01 -15.26 -0.84
CA ASN A 91 -15.78 -13.97 -0.19
C ASN A 91 -15.94 -14.03 1.34
N ALA A 92 -16.76 -14.96 1.82
CA ALA A 92 -16.99 -15.22 3.24
C ALA A 92 -15.73 -15.70 3.96
N LEU A 93 -15.68 -15.39 5.25
CA LEU A 93 -14.57 -15.70 6.13
C LEU A 93 -15.10 -16.51 7.31
N PHE A 94 -15.11 -17.85 7.17
CA PHE A 94 -15.79 -18.71 8.13
C PHE A 94 -14.94 -18.98 9.37
N TRP A 95 -15.53 -18.78 10.54
CA TRP A 95 -14.98 -19.22 11.82
C TRP A 95 -15.71 -20.48 12.28
N THR A 96 -14.97 -21.59 12.35
CA THR A 96 -15.46 -22.95 12.63
C THR A 96 -14.93 -23.47 13.97
N SER A 97 -15.35 -24.68 14.39
CA SER A 97 -14.75 -25.41 15.53
C SER A 97 -13.22 -25.51 15.45
N ARG A 98 -12.69 -25.59 14.22
CA ARG A 98 -11.27 -25.75 13.88
C ARG A 98 -10.55 -24.43 13.57
N GLY A 99 -11.22 -23.29 13.75
CA GLY A 99 -10.71 -21.94 13.49
C GLY A 99 -11.12 -21.38 12.12
N TRP A 100 -10.29 -20.52 11.54
CA TRP A 100 -10.57 -19.90 10.24
C TRP A 100 -10.50 -20.92 9.09
N ASP A 101 -11.61 -21.06 8.35
CA ASP A 101 -11.69 -21.88 7.14
C ASP A 101 -12.14 -21.03 5.94
N GLY A 102 -11.39 -21.14 4.84
CA GLY A 102 -11.72 -20.56 3.54
C GLY A 102 -11.60 -21.58 2.42
N SER A 103 -11.63 -22.88 2.71
CA SER A 103 -11.48 -23.98 1.76
C SER A 103 -12.63 -24.05 0.74
N GLU A 104 -12.42 -24.82 -0.33
CA GLU A 104 -13.48 -25.08 -1.33
C GLU A 104 -14.63 -25.92 -0.76
N ALA A 105 -14.39 -26.70 0.30
CA ALA A 105 -15.44 -27.45 0.99
C ALA A 105 -16.47 -26.53 1.69
N MET A 106 -16.06 -25.32 2.09
CA MET A 106 -16.99 -24.33 2.65
C MET A 106 -18.01 -23.79 1.64
N VAL A 107 -17.80 -24.00 0.33
CA VAL A 107 -18.81 -23.67 -0.71
C VAL A 107 -20.05 -24.53 -0.57
N THR A 108 -19.92 -25.79 -0.14
CA THR A 108 -21.06 -26.70 0.09
C THR A 108 -21.47 -26.71 1.56
N ALA A 109 -20.52 -26.79 2.50
CA ALA A 109 -20.80 -26.79 3.94
C ALA A 109 -21.48 -25.51 4.44
N GLY A 110 -21.09 -24.35 3.89
CA GLY A 110 -21.64 -23.05 4.29
C GLY A 110 -23.11 -22.83 3.91
N LEU A 111 -23.65 -23.58 2.94
CA LEU A 111 -25.01 -23.36 2.42
C LEU A 111 -26.10 -23.56 3.48
N ALA A 112 -25.90 -24.51 4.41
CA ALA A 112 -26.83 -24.75 5.51
C ALA A 112 -26.98 -23.55 6.46
N TYR A 113 -25.99 -22.65 6.48
CA TYR A 113 -25.94 -21.46 7.32
C TYR A 113 -26.23 -20.17 6.54
N CYS A 114 -26.45 -20.25 5.22
CA CYS A 114 -26.64 -19.08 4.37
C CYS A 114 -28.08 -18.54 4.48
N THR A 115 -28.23 -17.32 4.99
CA THR A 115 -29.54 -16.64 5.10
C THR A 115 -29.77 -15.65 3.97
N ARG A 116 -28.71 -15.16 3.31
CA ARG A 116 -28.78 -14.27 2.15
C ARG A 116 -27.66 -14.59 1.16
N LEU A 117 -28.04 -14.81 -0.10
CA LEU A 117 -27.14 -14.88 -1.25
C LEU A 117 -27.13 -13.54 -2.00
N PRO A 118 -26.06 -13.22 -2.74
CA PRO A 118 -26.01 -12.04 -3.61
C PRO A 118 -26.94 -12.21 -4.82
N ASP A 119 -27.46 -11.11 -5.34
CA ASP A 119 -28.44 -11.13 -6.43
C ASP A 119 -27.87 -11.70 -7.75
N HIS A 120 -26.55 -11.55 -7.95
CA HIS A 120 -25.82 -11.95 -9.16
C HIS A 120 -24.50 -12.67 -8.82
N ALA A 121 -24.01 -13.50 -9.75
CA ALA A 121 -22.70 -14.17 -9.65
C ALA A 121 -21.50 -13.26 -10.04
N ARG A 122 -21.72 -11.95 -10.08
CA ARG A 122 -20.77 -10.89 -10.40
C ARG A 122 -21.14 -9.62 -9.63
N VAL A 123 -20.16 -8.77 -9.38
CA VAL A 123 -20.33 -7.47 -8.71
C VAL A 123 -21.18 -6.52 -9.58
N ALA A 124 -22.11 -5.81 -8.95
CA ALA A 124 -22.94 -4.82 -9.63
C ALA A 124 -22.18 -3.50 -9.91
N ILE A 125 -22.48 -2.86 -11.04
CA ILE A 125 -21.78 -1.68 -11.58
C ILE A 125 -21.89 -0.44 -10.67
N PHE A 126 -22.85 -0.42 -9.73
CA PHE A 126 -23.02 0.66 -8.74
C PHE A 126 -23.03 0.13 -7.30
N SER A 127 -22.18 -0.86 -7.01
CA SER A 127 -21.99 -1.43 -5.67
C SER A 127 -20.91 -0.70 -4.85
N GLN A 128 -20.96 -0.88 -3.52
CA GLN A 128 -19.90 -0.41 -2.61
C GLN A 128 -18.53 -1.01 -2.97
N GLU A 129 -18.49 -2.28 -3.40
CA GLU A 129 -17.25 -2.95 -3.80
C GLU A 129 -16.63 -2.39 -5.07
N MET A 130 -17.44 -1.91 -6.03
CA MET A 130 -16.93 -1.19 -7.19
C MET A 130 -16.31 0.15 -6.79
N ILE A 131 -16.95 0.92 -5.89
CA ILE A 131 -16.40 2.19 -5.38
C ILE A 131 -15.08 1.95 -4.63
N LYS A 132 -15.03 0.98 -3.70
CA LYS A 132 -13.80 0.54 -3.02
C LYS A 132 -12.70 0.20 -4.01
N THR A 133 -13.03 -0.53 -5.09
CA THR A 133 -12.07 -0.92 -6.13
C THR A 133 -11.57 0.27 -6.93
N ILE A 134 -12.43 1.21 -7.33
CA ILE A 134 -12.02 2.43 -8.05
C ILE A 134 -11.04 3.24 -7.21
N ILE A 135 -11.34 3.47 -5.93
CA ILE A 135 -10.48 4.23 -5.00
C ILE A 135 -9.09 3.57 -4.89
N VAL A 136 -9.03 2.28 -4.59
CA VAL A 136 -7.77 1.52 -4.47
C VAL A 136 -6.99 1.51 -5.79
N THR A 137 -7.69 1.44 -6.93
CA THR A 137 -7.06 1.45 -8.26
C THR A 137 -6.44 2.81 -8.59
N LEU A 138 -7.16 3.91 -8.33
CA LEU A 138 -6.65 5.25 -8.57
C LEU A 138 -5.44 5.56 -7.67
N GLN A 139 -5.50 5.19 -6.38
CA GLN A 139 -4.36 5.29 -5.47
C GLN A 139 -3.16 4.46 -5.93
N GLY A 140 -3.39 3.23 -6.41
CA GLY A 140 -2.35 2.37 -6.93
C GLY A 140 -1.68 2.92 -8.21
N ILE A 141 -2.47 3.48 -9.14
CA ILE A 141 -1.94 4.14 -10.34
C ILE A 141 -1.14 5.40 -9.97
N GLN A 142 -1.68 6.24 -9.07
CA GLN A 142 -0.98 7.43 -8.58
C GLN A 142 0.38 7.10 -7.94
N ALA A 143 0.46 6.02 -7.16
CA ALA A 143 1.71 5.56 -6.57
C ALA A 143 2.67 4.89 -7.58
N LEU A 144 2.15 4.31 -8.66
CA LEU A 144 2.94 3.64 -9.69
C LEU A 144 3.64 4.61 -10.65
N ILE A 145 3.03 5.76 -10.96
CA ILE A 145 3.60 6.75 -11.90
C ILE A 145 5.00 7.23 -11.48
N PRO A 146 5.25 7.66 -10.22
CA PRO A 146 6.58 8.12 -9.82
C PRO A 146 7.61 6.99 -9.74
N LEU A 147 7.19 5.75 -9.42
CA LEU A 147 8.06 4.58 -9.46
C LEU A 147 8.52 4.28 -10.90
N ILE A 148 7.63 4.37 -11.89
CA ILE A 148 7.99 4.19 -13.30
C ILE A 148 8.91 5.34 -13.76
N SER A 149 8.61 6.58 -13.38
CA SER A 149 9.43 7.75 -13.69
C SER A 149 10.87 7.62 -13.18
N GLY A 150 11.05 7.17 -11.93
CA GLY A 150 12.37 6.90 -11.35
C GLY A 150 13.14 5.75 -12.02
N LEU A 151 12.45 4.86 -12.75
CA LEU A 151 13.09 3.78 -13.53
C LEU A 151 13.41 4.19 -14.98
N SER A 152 12.71 5.17 -15.56
CA SER A 152 12.87 5.54 -16.97
C SER A 152 14.01 6.52 -17.24
N THR A 153 14.35 7.38 -16.29
CA THR A 153 15.24 8.54 -16.54
C THR A 153 16.63 8.27 -15.97
N SER A 154 17.68 8.38 -16.80
CA SER A 154 19.07 8.05 -16.42
C SER A 154 19.67 8.91 -15.31
N HIS A 155 18.99 10.01 -14.95
CA HIS A 155 19.32 10.94 -13.86
C HIS A 155 18.28 10.96 -12.73
N ALA A 156 17.16 10.23 -12.84
CA ALA A 156 16.09 10.21 -11.81
C ALA A 156 16.02 8.89 -11.02
N SER A 157 17.04 8.02 -11.13
CA SER A 157 17.19 6.82 -10.29
C SER A 157 17.19 7.12 -8.78
N ASP A 158 17.46 8.38 -8.44
CA ASP A 158 17.79 8.84 -7.10
C ASP A 158 16.55 9.48 -6.43
N SER A 159 15.58 10.01 -7.18
CA SER A 159 14.51 10.86 -6.60
C SER A 159 13.36 10.12 -5.92
N PHE A 160 12.92 8.95 -6.41
CA PHE A 160 11.66 8.35 -5.92
C PHE A 160 11.74 7.84 -4.47
N VAL A 161 12.90 7.34 -4.00
CA VAL A 161 13.03 6.70 -2.68
C VAL A 161 14.00 7.44 -1.74
N GLN A 162 15.02 8.13 -2.25
CA GLN A 162 16.07 8.69 -1.38
C GLN A 162 15.55 9.72 -0.37
N TRP A 163 14.45 10.40 -0.71
CA TRP A 163 13.95 11.58 0.00
C TRP A 163 12.46 11.51 0.40
N MET A 164 11.87 10.32 0.45
CA MET A 164 10.43 10.14 0.71
C MET A 164 9.97 10.77 2.04
N ALA A 165 8.87 11.52 1.98
CA ALA A 165 8.19 12.13 3.12
C ALA A 165 6.94 11.36 3.54
N VAL A 166 6.36 11.76 4.68
CA VAL A 166 5.25 11.08 5.37
C VAL A 166 4.02 10.81 4.49
N ASP A 167 3.74 11.66 3.52
CA ASP A 167 2.63 11.51 2.56
C ASP A 167 2.82 10.35 1.57
N THR A 168 4.06 9.90 1.38
CA THR A 168 4.43 8.87 0.39
C THR A 168 4.75 7.49 0.99
N ILE A 169 4.91 7.37 2.32
CA ILE A 169 5.40 6.12 2.96
C ILE A 169 4.53 4.88 2.72
N PHE A 170 3.24 5.05 2.39
CA PHE A 170 2.34 3.93 2.04
C PHE A 170 2.15 3.72 0.53
N PHE A 171 2.89 4.42 -0.34
CA PHE A 171 2.79 4.24 -1.80
C PHE A 171 3.05 2.80 -2.26
N PRO A 172 4.05 2.06 -1.75
CA PRO A 172 4.23 0.66 -2.17
C PRO A 172 3.04 -0.22 -1.77
N LEU A 173 2.31 0.11 -0.69
CA LEU A 173 1.06 -0.58 -0.33
C LEU A 173 -0.10 -0.22 -1.28
N SER A 174 -0.17 1.02 -1.78
CA SER A 174 -1.10 1.40 -2.86
C SER A 174 -0.86 0.60 -4.14
N ILE A 175 0.41 0.44 -4.56
CA ILE A 175 0.77 -0.35 -5.74
C ILE A 175 0.30 -1.80 -5.58
N LEU A 176 0.53 -2.40 -4.41
CA LEU A 176 0.01 -3.74 -4.09
C LEU A 176 -1.53 -3.78 -3.99
N GLY A 177 -2.20 -2.64 -3.78
CA GLY A 177 -3.65 -2.50 -3.89
C GLY A 177 -4.18 -2.84 -5.30
N LEU A 178 -3.38 -2.66 -6.36
CA LEU A 178 -3.76 -3.00 -7.74
C LEU A 178 -4.07 -4.50 -7.92
N PHE A 179 -3.52 -5.38 -7.08
CA PHE A 179 -3.87 -6.81 -7.08
C PHE A 179 -5.35 -7.08 -6.82
N ARG A 180 -6.10 -6.13 -6.24
CA ARG A 180 -7.55 -6.22 -6.10
C ARG A 180 -8.26 -6.33 -7.46
N LEU A 181 -7.72 -5.72 -8.52
CA LEU A 181 -8.30 -5.76 -9.87
C LEU A 181 -8.46 -7.20 -10.39
N CYS A 182 -7.54 -8.11 -10.04
CA CYS A 182 -7.59 -9.51 -10.43
C CYS A 182 -8.89 -10.22 -10.00
N CYS A 183 -9.45 -9.83 -8.85
CA CYS A 183 -10.67 -10.42 -8.27
C CYS A 183 -11.90 -9.48 -8.29
N ALA A 184 -11.76 -8.23 -8.74
CA ALA A 184 -12.75 -7.18 -8.58
C ALA A 184 -14.16 -7.53 -9.10
N ALA A 185 -14.26 -8.29 -10.21
CA ALA A 185 -15.54 -8.72 -10.77
C ALA A 185 -16.30 -9.75 -9.90
N TRP A 186 -15.64 -10.32 -8.89
CA TRP A 186 -16.14 -11.40 -8.03
C TRP A 186 -15.99 -11.10 -6.54
N LEU A 187 -15.65 -9.87 -6.15
CA LEU A 187 -15.47 -9.47 -4.75
C LEU A 187 -16.73 -8.74 -4.27
N THR A 188 -17.50 -9.38 -3.39
CA THR A 188 -18.80 -8.89 -2.87
C THR A 188 -18.84 -9.00 -1.35
N GLU A 189 -19.67 -8.18 -0.72
CA GLU A 189 -20.07 -8.30 0.70
C GLU A 189 -21.60 -8.56 0.84
N ASP A 190 -22.31 -8.79 -0.28
CA ASP A 190 -23.77 -8.91 -0.34
C ASP A 190 -24.30 -10.31 0.02
N PHE A 191 -23.76 -10.90 1.08
CA PHE A 191 -24.18 -12.21 1.60
C PHE A 191 -24.29 -12.19 3.12
N LEU A 192 -25.03 -13.13 3.70
CA LEU A 192 -25.07 -13.31 5.15
C LEU A 192 -25.14 -14.79 5.51
N TYR A 193 -24.27 -15.19 6.44
CA TYR A 193 -24.26 -16.51 7.06
C TYR A 193 -24.53 -16.36 8.55
N SER A 194 -25.44 -17.17 9.10
CA SER A 194 -25.82 -17.12 10.51
C SER A 194 -26.27 -18.48 11.03
N ILE A 195 -25.79 -18.82 12.23
CA ILE A 195 -26.21 -20.00 13.00
C ILE A 195 -27.71 -19.94 13.35
N SER A 196 -28.29 -18.74 13.46
CA SER A 196 -29.61 -18.51 14.04
C SER A 196 -30.81 -19.05 13.23
N GLN A 197 -30.63 -19.57 12.01
CA GLN A 197 -31.72 -20.03 11.14
C GLN A 197 -31.63 -21.48 10.64
N VAL A 198 -30.80 -22.34 11.25
CA VAL A 198 -30.87 -23.80 11.00
C VAL A 198 -32.23 -24.39 11.45
N VAL A 199 -33.02 -23.64 12.24
CA VAL A 199 -34.41 -23.98 12.54
C VAL A 199 -35.36 -23.45 11.46
N ARG A 200 -36.11 -24.39 10.84
CA ARG A 200 -37.36 -24.19 10.07
C ARG A 200 -37.28 -24.07 8.54
N ARG A 201 -36.73 -25.10 7.88
CA ARG A 201 -37.15 -25.48 6.51
C ARG A 201 -37.90 -26.82 6.51
N GLY A 202 -39.13 -26.80 7.02
CA GLY A 202 -40.04 -27.94 7.04
C GLY A 202 -41.42 -27.56 7.58
N PRO A 203 -42.52 -27.84 6.86
CA PRO A 203 -43.88 -27.65 7.37
C PRO A 203 -44.31 -28.88 8.18
N THR A 204 -44.07 -28.85 9.49
CA THR A 204 -44.57 -29.86 10.42
C THR A 204 -45.21 -29.15 11.61
N PRO A 205 -46.44 -29.51 12.03
CA PRO A 205 -47.16 -28.78 13.08
C PRO A 205 -46.49 -28.94 14.45
N ALA A 206 -46.82 -28.01 15.35
CA ALA A 206 -46.24 -27.96 16.69
C ALA A 206 -46.50 -29.25 17.49
N ASN A 207 -45.44 -29.89 17.98
CA ASN A 207 -45.35 -30.56 19.28
C ASN A 207 -43.98 -31.26 19.47
N SER A 208 -43.00 -30.53 20.00
CA SER A 208 -41.87 -31.08 20.80
C SER A 208 -40.93 -29.96 21.25
N ALA A 209 -41.26 -29.32 22.38
CA ALA A 209 -40.26 -28.58 23.14
C ALA A 209 -39.40 -29.59 23.91
N ASN A 210 -38.28 -30.00 23.33
CA ASN A 210 -37.12 -30.56 24.02
C ASN A 210 -35.88 -30.34 23.16
N GLU A 211 -34.83 -29.76 23.73
CA GLU A 211 -33.73 -29.13 22.99
C GLU A 211 -32.71 -30.13 22.42
N THR A 212 -32.84 -30.49 21.14
CA THR A 212 -31.77 -31.18 20.39
C THR A 212 -30.69 -30.19 19.91
N ARG A 213 -30.09 -29.45 20.85
CA ARG A 213 -29.13 -28.37 20.57
C ARG A 213 -27.69 -28.85 20.29
N THR A 214 -27.45 -30.16 20.40
CA THR A 214 -26.14 -30.83 20.39
C THR A 214 -25.77 -31.55 19.09
N SER A 215 -26.68 -31.64 18.11
CA SER A 215 -26.47 -32.50 16.92
C SER A 215 -25.75 -31.83 15.74
N PHE A 216 -25.62 -30.50 15.71
CA PHE A 216 -25.08 -29.77 14.54
C PHE A 216 -23.60 -29.40 14.65
N GLU A 217 -23.04 -29.25 15.86
CA GLU A 217 -21.59 -29.03 16.01
C GLU A 217 -20.80 -30.26 15.50
N ASN A 218 -21.31 -31.47 15.69
CA ASN A 218 -20.72 -32.70 15.15
C ASN A 218 -20.64 -32.75 13.61
N PHE A 219 -21.56 -32.09 12.89
CA PHE A 219 -21.53 -32.04 11.42
C PHE A 219 -20.41 -31.15 10.85
N LEU A 220 -19.79 -30.30 11.67
CA LEU A 220 -18.60 -29.52 11.30
C LEU A 220 -17.29 -30.28 11.58
N ASP A 221 -17.32 -31.36 12.35
CA ASP A 221 -16.16 -32.19 12.70
C ASP A 221 -16.09 -33.49 11.89
N GLU A 222 -17.19 -33.92 11.26
CA GLU A 222 -17.18 -35.03 10.31
C GLU A 222 -16.41 -34.65 9.01
N PRO A 223 -15.56 -35.52 8.43
CA PRO A 223 -14.82 -35.20 7.22
C PRO A 223 -15.77 -35.05 6.03
N LEU A 224 -15.97 -33.81 5.56
CA LEU A 224 -16.80 -33.54 4.39
C LEU A 224 -16.39 -34.41 3.19
N PRO A 225 -17.34 -35.04 2.47
CA PRO A 225 -17.03 -35.94 1.37
C PRO A 225 -16.30 -35.19 0.25
N SER A 226 -15.04 -35.60 0.00
CA SER A 226 -14.12 -34.99 -0.97
C SER A 226 -14.72 -34.87 -2.38
N ASP A 227 -15.54 -35.84 -2.76
CA ASP A 227 -16.01 -36.07 -4.12
C ASP A 227 -16.92 -34.96 -4.67
N ALA A 228 -17.65 -34.26 -3.79
CA ALA A 228 -18.51 -33.14 -4.19
C ALA A 228 -17.69 -31.96 -4.77
N ASN A 229 -16.50 -31.71 -4.20
CA ASN A 229 -15.68 -30.56 -4.57
C ASN A 229 -14.82 -30.83 -5.82
N GLN A 230 -14.33 -32.06 -6.00
CA GLN A 230 -13.57 -32.48 -7.19
C GLN A 230 -14.39 -32.33 -8.49
N ASN A 231 -15.71 -32.43 -8.40
CA ASN A 231 -16.60 -32.22 -9.53
C ASN A 231 -16.84 -30.74 -9.87
N ARG A 232 -16.78 -29.80 -8.91
CA ARG A 232 -17.07 -28.37 -9.11
C ARG A 232 -15.84 -27.56 -9.56
N PHE A 233 -14.65 -27.88 -9.07
CA PHE A 233 -13.39 -27.18 -9.39
C PHE A 233 -12.41 -28.05 -10.19
N ARG A 234 -11.65 -27.43 -11.09
CA ARG A 234 -10.48 -28.04 -11.75
C ARG A 234 -9.31 -28.15 -10.75
N PRO A 235 -8.40 -29.12 -10.91
CA PRO A 235 -7.21 -29.23 -10.06
C PRO A 235 -6.28 -28.02 -10.22
N THR A 236 -5.44 -27.78 -9.22
CA THR A 236 -4.45 -26.67 -9.21
C THR A 236 -3.37 -26.81 -10.27
N THR A 237 -3.15 -28.03 -10.80
CA THR A 237 -2.30 -28.33 -11.95
C THR A 237 -2.88 -27.86 -13.28
N PHE A 238 -4.10 -27.31 -13.31
CA PHE A 238 -4.67 -26.72 -14.52
C PHE A 238 -3.82 -25.53 -15.00
N TRP A 239 -3.39 -25.56 -16.27
CA TRP A 239 -2.38 -24.65 -16.82
C TRP A 239 -2.71 -23.17 -16.58
N ALA A 240 -3.97 -22.75 -16.71
CA ALA A 240 -4.36 -21.35 -16.50
C ALA A 240 -4.23 -20.91 -15.04
N SER A 241 -4.41 -21.82 -14.08
CA SER A 241 -4.14 -21.58 -12.64
C SER A 241 -2.64 -21.44 -12.39
N ILE A 242 -1.81 -22.29 -13.01
CA ILE A 242 -0.35 -22.17 -12.94
C ILE A 242 0.13 -20.83 -13.52
N VAL A 243 -0.30 -20.48 -14.74
CA VAL A 243 0.04 -19.20 -15.40
C VAL A 243 -0.40 -18.02 -14.54
N PHE A 244 -1.63 -18.04 -14.02
CA PHE A 244 -2.11 -16.99 -13.12
C PHE A 244 -1.25 -16.87 -11.86
N ARG A 245 -0.96 -17.97 -11.16
CA ARG A 245 -0.11 -17.99 -9.95
C ARG A 245 1.29 -17.43 -10.21
N VAL A 246 1.90 -17.75 -11.35
CA VAL A 246 3.21 -17.21 -11.76
C VAL A 246 3.11 -15.72 -12.07
N VAL A 247 2.17 -15.30 -12.90
CA VAL A 247 1.97 -13.88 -13.26
C VAL A 247 1.64 -13.03 -12.03
N TYR A 248 0.88 -13.57 -11.07
CA TYR A 248 0.55 -12.90 -9.81
C TYR A 248 1.78 -12.73 -8.88
N LEU A 249 2.73 -13.65 -8.90
CA LEU A 249 3.98 -13.51 -8.14
C LEU A 249 4.94 -12.47 -8.74
N LEU A 250 4.92 -12.25 -10.06
CA LEU A 250 5.90 -11.40 -10.74
C LEU A 250 5.98 -9.96 -10.16
N PRO A 251 4.88 -9.20 -9.93
CA PRO A 251 4.99 -7.87 -9.35
C PRO A 251 5.46 -7.88 -7.88
N ILE A 252 5.15 -8.93 -7.12
CA ILE A 252 5.63 -9.09 -5.73
C ILE A 252 7.16 -9.29 -5.73
N LEU A 253 7.66 -10.15 -6.63
CA LEU A 253 9.09 -10.39 -6.81
C LEU A 253 9.81 -9.15 -7.36
N ALA A 254 9.19 -8.42 -8.30
CA ALA A 254 9.72 -7.17 -8.84
C ALA A 254 9.89 -6.12 -7.72
N MET A 255 8.84 -5.85 -6.94
CA MET A 255 8.90 -4.93 -5.80
C MET A 255 9.93 -5.37 -4.74
N SER A 256 10.03 -6.68 -4.45
CA SER A 256 11.06 -7.20 -3.55
C SER A 256 12.48 -6.95 -4.09
N THR A 257 12.68 -7.10 -5.41
CA THR A 257 13.95 -6.85 -6.08
C THR A 257 14.29 -5.36 -6.03
N THR A 258 13.31 -4.49 -6.28
CA THR A 258 13.44 -3.04 -6.12
C THR A 258 13.88 -2.65 -4.70
N CYS A 259 13.28 -3.21 -3.64
CA CYS A 259 13.73 -2.97 -2.26
C CYS A 259 15.18 -3.46 -2.01
N ILE A 260 15.59 -4.60 -2.59
CA ILE A 260 16.98 -5.09 -2.48
C ILE A 260 17.95 -4.19 -3.23
N LEU A 261 17.57 -3.67 -4.41
CA LEU A 261 18.41 -2.75 -5.18
C LEU A 261 18.61 -1.42 -4.44
N TYR A 262 17.57 -0.85 -3.83
CA TYR A 262 17.66 0.38 -3.03
C TYR A 262 18.51 0.23 -1.76
N LEU A 263 18.48 -0.94 -1.10
CA LEU A 263 19.36 -1.24 0.05
C LEU A 263 20.73 -1.79 -0.37
N GLY A 264 20.97 -1.97 -1.67
CA GLY A 264 22.19 -2.58 -2.19
C GLY A 264 23.33 -1.58 -2.34
N PRO A 265 24.60 -2.01 -2.25
CA PRO A 265 25.76 -1.13 -2.39
C PRO A 265 25.94 -0.51 -3.79
N TRP A 266 25.09 -0.88 -4.75
CA TRP A 266 25.13 -0.45 -6.16
C TRP A 266 24.64 1.00 -6.35
N THR A 267 23.87 1.53 -5.41
CA THR A 267 23.41 2.93 -5.40
C THR A 267 24.53 3.91 -5.05
N ALA A 268 25.64 3.44 -4.48
CA ALA A 268 26.85 4.24 -4.24
C ALA A 268 27.63 4.48 -5.55
N LYS A 269 27.07 5.31 -6.44
CA LYS A 269 27.80 5.85 -7.60
C LYS A 269 28.91 6.77 -7.10
N ASP A 270 30.14 6.42 -7.40
CA ASP A 270 31.36 7.23 -7.24
C ASP A 270 31.52 8.01 -5.93
N ILE A 271 32.35 7.44 -5.05
CA ILE A 271 32.88 8.03 -3.80
C ILE A 271 33.63 9.37 -4.05
N THR A 272 33.89 9.73 -5.31
CA THR A 272 34.52 10.98 -5.72
C THR A 272 33.55 12.17 -5.85
N SER A 273 32.23 11.93 -5.86
CA SER A 273 31.23 13.01 -5.75
C SER A 273 30.90 13.28 -4.29
N PRO A 274 31.09 14.51 -3.76
CA PRO A 274 30.73 14.86 -2.38
C PRO A 274 29.21 15.08 -2.18
N ILE A 275 28.38 14.64 -3.13
CA ILE A 275 26.94 14.95 -3.21
C ILE A 275 26.14 13.65 -3.07
N SER A 276 25.54 13.46 -1.88
CA SER A 276 24.40 12.57 -1.54
C SER A 276 24.39 11.10 -1.98
N ASN A 277 25.28 10.26 -1.46
CA ASN A 277 25.16 8.78 -1.52
C ASN A 277 24.58 8.12 -0.23
N GLY A 278 23.82 8.86 0.58
CA GLY A 278 23.24 8.36 1.84
C GLY A 278 21.71 8.31 1.86
N LEU A 279 21.16 7.36 2.62
CA LEU A 279 19.72 7.23 2.89
C LEU A 279 19.33 7.99 4.17
N THR A 280 18.14 8.60 4.18
CA THR A 280 17.51 9.08 5.43
C THR A 280 17.08 7.92 6.31
N MET A 281 16.83 8.17 7.60
CA MET A 281 16.33 7.11 8.49
C MET A 281 14.94 6.63 8.05
N THR A 282 14.10 7.55 7.55
CA THR A 282 12.80 7.25 6.94
C THR A 282 12.94 6.32 5.74
N SER A 283 13.77 6.67 4.75
CA SER A 283 13.91 5.86 3.53
C SER A 283 14.58 4.51 3.81
N PHE A 284 15.53 4.45 4.74
CA PHE A 284 16.12 3.19 5.19
C PHE A 284 15.07 2.28 5.88
N LEU A 285 14.30 2.80 6.84
CA LEU A 285 13.25 2.03 7.52
C LEU A 285 12.09 1.66 6.59
N LEU A 286 11.75 2.52 5.63
CA LEU A 286 10.79 2.23 4.57
C LEU A 286 11.26 1.03 3.75
N ALA A 287 12.46 1.09 3.19
CA ALA A 287 13.01 0.01 2.37
C ALA A 287 13.14 -1.30 3.17
N LEU A 288 13.56 -1.24 4.45
CA LEU A 288 13.66 -2.40 5.33
C LEU A 288 12.29 -3.02 5.68
N SER A 289 11.29 -2.19 6.00
CA SER A 289 9.95 -2.64 6.36
C SER A 289 9.22 -3.27 5.17
N TYR A 290 9.30 -2.65 3.99
CA TYR A 290 8.77 -3.21 2.76
C TYR A 290 9.57 -4.42 2.27
N LEU A 291 10.90 -4.47 2.45
CA LEU A 291 11.66 -5.68 2.17
C LEU A 291 11.18 -6.86 3.03
N LEU A 292 11.02 -6.66 4.35
CA LEU A 292 10.52 -7.70 5.26
C LEU A 292 9.10 -8.17 4.86
N PHE A 293 8.19 -7.23 4.64
CA PHE A 293 6.80 -7.52 4.30
C PHE A 293 6.65 -8.18 2.92
N ILE A 294 7.30 -7.65 1.88
CA ILE A 294 7.17 -8.16 0.51
C ILE A 294 7.93 -9.48 0.35
N SER A 295 9.12 -9.65 0.93
CA SER A 295 9.84 -10.94 0.90
C SER A 295 9.07 -12.03 1.64
N THR A 296 8.50 -11.75 2.83
CA THR A 296 7.65 -12.71 3.55
C THR A 296 6.41 -13.05 2.72
N THR A 297 5.77 -12.04 2.10
CA THR A 297 4.63 -12.26 1.20
C THR A 297 5.00 -13.13 0.00
N ALA A 298 6.14 -12.88 -0.65
CA ALA A 298 6.64 -13.68 -1.77
C ALA A 298 6.92 -15.13 -1.37
N ILE A 299 7.63 -15.36 -0.27
CA ILE A 299 7.95 -16.69 0.26
C ILE A 299 6.66 -17.46 0.58
N VAL A 300 5.73 -16.84 1.30
CA VAL A 300 4.48 -17.48 1.72
C VAL A 300 3.58 -17.80 0.52
N CYS A 301 3.41 -16.84 -0.40
CA CYS A 301 2.64 -17.07 -1.62
C CYS A 301 3.27 -18.17 -2.49
N ALA A 302 4.58 -18.11 -2.75
CA ALA A 302 5.27 -19.12 -3.55
C ALA A 302 5.17 -20.53 -2.94
N TYR A 303 5.40 -20.66 -1.62
CA TYR A 303 5.32 -21.92 -0.90
C TYR A 303 3.92 -22.56 -0.99
N TYR A 304 2.86 -21.80 -0.72
CA TYR A 304 1.50 -22.33 -0.74
C TYR A 304 0.93 -22.48 -2.16
N PHE A 305 1.39 -21.68 -3.13
CA PHE A 305 1.08 -21.90 -4.55
C PHE A 305 1.71 -23.21 -5.05
N ALA A 306 2.98 -23.47 -4.73
CA ALA A 306 3.68 -24.70 -5.10
C ALA A 306 3.08 -25.95 -4.45
N ARG A 307 2.59 -25.84 -3.20
CA ARG A 307 1.84 -26.91 -2.52
C ARG A 307 0.37 -27.05 -2.97
N GLY A 308 -0.10 -26.23 -3.92
CA GLY A 308 -1.44 -26.39 -4.47
C GLY A 308 -2.59 -26.09 -3.50
N HIS A 309 -2.39 -25.22 -2.49
CA HIS A 309 -3.50 -24.81 -1.62
C HIS A 309 -4.55 -24.00 -2.39
N THR A 310 -5.81 -24.08 -1.93
CA THR A 310 -7.00 -23.49 -2.57
C THR A 310 -7.90 -22.69 -1.60
N THR A 311 -7.45 -22.48 -0.35
CA THR A 311 -8.17 -21.75 0.69
C THR A 311 -8.00 -20.23 0.53
N THR A 312 -9.10 -19.48 0.58
CA THR A 312 -9.10 -18.00 0.53
C THR A 312 -8.52 -17.36 1.80
N VAL A 313 -8.55 -18.08 2.92
CA VAL A 313 -7.79 -17.76 4.13
C VAL A 313 -6.36 -18.29 4.00
N ILE A 314 -5.36 -17.49 4.38
CA ILE A 314 -3.95 -17.89 4.31
C ILE A 314 -3.67 -19.07 5.27
N PRO A 315 -3.08 -20.20 4.83
CA PRO A 315 -3.02 -21.41 5.67
C PRO A 315 -2.21 -21.24 6.97
N CYS A 316 -1.28 -20.27 7.01
CA CYS A 316 -0.49 -19.97 8.20
C CYS A 316 -1.17 -19.04 9.22
N ILE A 317 -2.41 -18.57 8.98
CA ILE A 317 -2.98 -17.45 9.73
C ILE A 317 -3.01 -17.64 11.25
N SER A 318 -3.32 -18.86 11.70
CA SER A 318 -3.45 -19.21 13.11
C SER A 318 -2.09 -19.53 13.77
N PHE A 319 -0.99 -19.60 13.02
CA PHE A 319 0.32 -19.98 13.56
C PHE A 319 0.98 -18.82 14.31
N LEU A 320 1.70 -19.16 15.39
CA LEU A 320 2.36 -18.17 16.26
C LEU A 320 3.34 -17.27 15.51
N TRP A 321 4.11 -17.83 14.57
CA TRP A 321 5.08 -17.06 13.78
C TRP A 321 4.39 -16.01 12.89
N TYR A 322 3.22 -16.31 12.32
CA TYR A 322 2.48 -15.38 11.46
C TYR A 322 1.81 -14.27 12.26
N LYS A 323 1.36 -14.59 13.48
CA LYS A 323 0.89 -13.60 14.48
C LYS A 323 2.02 -12.66 14.90
N ALA A 324 3.20 -13.20 15.24
CA ALA A 324 4.37 -12.40 15.57
C ALA A 324 4.80 -11.50 14.40
N TYR A 325 4.89 -12.05 13.18
CA TYR A 325 5.13 -11.29 11.95
C TYR A 325 4.12 -10.16 11.75
N THR A 326 2.82 -10.41 11.95
CA THR A 326 1.77 -9.38 11.84
C THR A 326 2.00 -8.24 12.85
N VAL A 327 2.32 -8.56 14.11
CA VAL A 327 2.63 -7.54 15.13
C VAL A 327 3.88 -6.75 14.77
N VAL A 328 4.93 -7.41 14.24
CA VAL A 328 6.16 -6.74 13.79
C VAL A 328 5.89 -5.80 12.62
N VAL A 329 5.13 -6.22 11.59
CA VAL A 329 4.78 -5.36 10.45
C VAL A 329 3.96 -4.14 10.88
N ILE A 330 2.98 -4.32 11.77
CA ILE A 330 2.19 -3.21 12.32
C ILE A 330 3.09 -2.26 13.15
N GLY A 331 3.96 -2.81 13.99
CA GLY A 331 4.92 -2.03 14.79
C GLY A 331 5.90 -1.23 13.94
N LEU A 332 6.43 -1.82 12.87
CA LEU A 332 7.28 -1.14 11.90
C LEU A 332 6.52 -0.03 11.15
N GLY A 333 5.26 -0.25 10.78
CA GLY A 333 4.42 0.80 10.18
C GLY A 333 4.20 1.99 11.11
N ILE A 334 3.95 1.75 12.41
CA ILE A 334 3.83 2.81 13.42
C ILE A 334 5.16 3.55 13.61
N ALA A 335 6.28 2.82 13.74
CA ALA A 335 7.61 3.41 13.89
C ALA A 335 8.00 4.27 12.66
N LEU A 336 7.67 3.80 11.45
CA LEU A 336 7.88 4.52 10.21
C LEU A 336 7.06 5.82 10.14
N ILE A 337 5.79 5.80 10.55
CA ILE A 337 4.98 7.04 10.66
C ILE A 337 5.66 8.03 11.61
N VAL A 338 6.04 7.60 12.82
CA VAL A 338 6.65 8.49 13.83
C VAL A 338 7.97 9.10 13.33
N ILE A 339 8.87 8.28 12.77
CA ILE A 339 10.18 8.74 12.29
C ILE A 339 10.02 9.63 11.05
N SER A 340 9.13 9.26 10.13
CA SER A 340 8.81 10.10 8.98
C SER A 340 8.20 11.45 9.39
N CYS A 341 7.35 11.50 10.42
CA CYS A 341 6.88 12.76 11.00
C CYS A 341 8.00 13.62 11.62
N MET A 342 9.09 13.02 12.10
CA MET A 342 10.24 13.77 12.64
C MET A 342 11.15 14.34 11.55
N GLU A 343 11.43 13.55 10.51
CA GLU A 343 12.30 13.95 9.39
C GLU A 343 11.59 14.76 8.30
N THR A 344 10.26 14.65 8.16
CA THR A 344 9.53 15.38 7.13
C THR A 344 9.64 16.88 7.36
N ARG A 345 10.21 17.58 6.37
CA ARG A 345 10.15 19.03 6.23
C ARG A 345 9.52 19.40 4.88
N LYS A 346 9.17 20.68 4.74
CA LYS A 346 8.72 21.26 3.48
C LYS A 346 9.93 21.89 2.76
N THR A 347 10.19 21.50 1.52
CA THR A 347 11.20 22.13 0.66
C THR A 347 10.71 23.51 0.19
N PRO A 348 11.61 24.36 -0.31
CA PRO A 348 11.20 25.69 -0.75
C PRO A 348 10.30 25.71 -1.99
N CYS A 349 10.38 24.71 -2.89
CA CYS A 349 9.38 24.53 -3.96
C CYS A 349 8.01 24.05 -3.43
N GLY A 350 7.92 23.66 -2.17
CA GLY A 350 6.67 23.29 -1.48
C GLY A 350 6.37 21.80 -1.44
N ILE A 351 7.27 20.97 -1.96
CA ILE A 351 7.26 19.50 -1.87
C ILE A 351 7.69 19.08 -0.45
N TYR A 352 7.31 17.89 -0.01
CA TYR A 352 7.76 17.36 1.29
C TYR A 352 8.91 16.38 1.09
N THR A 353 9.91 16.44 1.96
CA THR A 353 11.11 15.60 1.92
C THR A 353 11.52 15.14 3.32
N SER A 354 12.14 13.98 3.44
CA SER A 354 12.90 13.58 4.64
C SER A 354 14.36 14.04 4.61
N GLY A 355 14.87 14.54 3.47
CA GLY A 355 16.26 14.95 3.29
C GLY A 355 16.57 16.34 3.82
N SER A 356 17.70 16.50 4.52
CA SER A 356 18.16 17.78 5.07
C SER A 356 19.13 18.53 4.13
N GLY A 357 19.01 19.87 4.06
CA GLY A 357 20.00 20.76 3.44
C GLY A 357 19.85 20.97 1.92
N GLU A 358 20.72 21.84 1.37
CA GLU A 358 20.67 22.33 -0.02
C GLU A 358 20.54 21.22 -1.07
N VAL A 359 21.24 20.10 -0.89
CA VAL A 359 21.24 18.99 -1.86
C VAL A 359 19.87 18.33 -1.96
N ALA A 360 19.22 18.05 -0.83
CA ALA A 360 17.88 17.49 -0.81
C ALA A 360 16.81 18.48 -1.32
N ASP A 361 17.07 19.78 -1.24
CA ASP A 361 16.23 20.81 -1.88
C ASP A 361 16.44 20.89 -3.39
N ILE A 362 17.68 20.74 -3.86
CA ILE A 362 17.99 20.64 -5.29
C ILE A 362 17.29 19.41 -5.87
N ASP A 363 17.53 18.22 -5.33
CA ASP A 363 16.99 16.96 -5.85
C ASP A 363 15.46 16.91 -5.85
N ALA A 364 14.82 17.41 -4.79
CA ALA A 364 13.37 17.39 -4.65
C ALA A 364 12.66 18.47 -5.48
N CYS A 365 13.37 19.53 -5.90
CA CYS A 365 12.81 20.65 -6.64
C CYS A 365 13.34 20.76 -8.09
N LEU A 366 14.20 19.85 -8.53
CA LEU A 366 14.64 19.75 -9.92
C LEU A 366 13.51 19.21 -10.80
N ASP A 367 13.33 19.82 -11.97
CA ASP A 367 12.42 19.36 -13.03
C ASP A 367 13.14 19.56 -14.37
N GLU A 368 12.69 18.91 -15.44
CA GLU A 368 13.31 19.02 -16.79
C GLU A 368 13.43 20.48 -17.26
N ASN A 369 12.56 21.35 -16.77
CA ASN A 369 12.52 22.78 -17.08
C ASN A 369 13.02 23.69 -15.93
N THR A 370 13.36 23.19 -14.74
CA THR A 370 13.76 24.06 -13.62
C THR A 370 15.11 23.68 -13.02
N THR A 371 16.02 24.66 -13.06
CA THR A 371 17.34 24.58 -12.42
C THR A 371 17.30 25.25 -11.05
N VAL A 372 17.97 24.61 -10.09
CA VAL A 372 18.13 25.13 -8.73
C VAL A 372 19.55 25.70 -8.60
N VAL A 373 19.65 26.99 -8.29
CA VAL A 373 20.94 27.72 -8.27
C VAL A 373 21.26 28.15 -6.85
N PRO A 374 22.31 27.59 -6.20
CA PRO A 374 22.77 28.05 -4.90
C PRO A 374 23.51 29.39 -5.05
N VAL A 375 23.24 30.28 -4.11
CA VAL A 375 23.67 31.68 -4.10
C VAL A 375 24.38 31.97 -2.77
N GLY A 376 25.56 32.59 -2.83
CA GLY A 376 26.25 33.01 -1.60
C GLY A 376 27.77 33.16 -1.74
N PRO A 377 28.46 33.59 -0.66
CA PRO A 377 29.90 33.74 -0.64
C PRO A 377 30.60 32.41 -0.95
N GLY A 378 31.49 32.40 -1.94
CA GLY A 378 32.21 31.21 -2.41
C GLY A 378 31.46 30.33 -3.42
N LYS A 379 30.21 30.67 -3.78
CA LYS A 379 29.50 30.06 -4.92
C LYS A 379 29.76 30.90 -6.19
N SER A 380 29.54 30.33 -7.38
CA SER A 380 29.70 31.03 -8.66
C SER A 380 28.63 32.09 -8.94
N HIS A 381 27.57 32.13 -8.14
CA HIS A 381 26.46 33.09 -8.26
C HIS A 381 26.39 33.92 -6.98
N PHE A 382 26.61 35.23 -7.12
CA PHE A 382 26.16 36.19 -6.13
C PHE A 382 24.72 36.57 -6.49
N GLY A 383 23.85 36.57 -5.49
CA GLY A 383 22.41 36.74 -5.66
C GLY A 383 21.90 37.82 -4.74
N LEU A 384 20.67 38.22 -5.01
CA LEU A 384 20.29 39.62 -4.97
C LEU A 384 18.72 39.77 -4.82
N ALA A 385 18.16 40.55 -3.84
CA ALA A 385 16.72 40.88 -3.60
C ALA A 385 16.38 42.40 -3.29
N SER A 386 15.13 42.89 -3.55
CA SER A 386 14.60 44.30 -3.55
C SER A 386 13.34 44.51 -4.45
N THR A 387 12.14 44.85 -3.94
CA THR A 387 10.89 45.00 -4.74
C THR A 387 10.79 46.19 -5.72
N ARG A 388 11.86 46.95 -5.94
CA ARG A 388 11.89 48.11 -6.84
C ARG A 388 13.21 48.15 -7.60
N TRP A 389 13.15 48.37 -8.92
CA TRP A 389 14.33 48.52 -9.77
C TRP A 389 14.39 49.92 -10.35
N ASP A 390 15.27 50.76 -9.83
CA ASP A 390 15.53 52.08 -10.41
C ASP A 390 16.34 51.95 -11.69
N ARG A 391 15.66 52.13 -12.81
CA ARG A 391 16.30 52.30 -14.11
C ARG A 391 16.93 53.69 -14.15
N HIS A 392 18.18 53.79 -14.61
CA HIS A 392 18.96 55.04 -14.60
C HIS A 392 18.32 56.20 -15.42
N ASP A 393 17.29 55.88 -16.22
CA ASP A 393 16.48 56.81 -17.01
C ASP A 393 15.29 57.45 -16.24
N GLY A 394 15.14 57.21 -14.93
CA GLY A 394 14.18 57.93 -14.07
C GLY A 394 12.71 57.50 -14.14
N ASN A 395 12.38 56.44 -14.89
CA ASN A 395 11.05 55.84 -14.88
C ASN A 395 11.00 54.67 -13.88
N GLU A 396 10.38 54.91 -12.72
CA GLU A 396 10.06 53.86 -11.75
C GLU A 396 9.00 52.89 -12.31
N THR A 397 9.35 51.61 -12.46
CA THR A 397 8.37 50.54 -12.62
C THR A 397 8.16 49.85 -11.28
N SER A 398 7.04 50.14 -10.60
CA SER A 398 6.61 49.34 -9.45
C SER A 398 6.32 47.91 -9.89
N LEU A 399 6.97 46.95 -9.26
CA LEU A 399 6.65 45.53 -9.45
C LEU A 399 5.29 45.22 -8.78
N GLU A 400 4.66 44.14 -9.25
CA GLU A 400 3.35 43.73 -8.71
C GLU A 400 3.46 43.17 -7.27
N PRO A 401 2.35 43.12 -6.50
CA PRO A 401 2.36 42.47 -5.19
C PRO A 401 2.91 41.03 -5.28
N HIS A 402 3.91 40.75 -4.44
CA HIS A 402 4.68 39.48 -4.37
C HIS A 402 5.87 39.32 -5.35
N GLN A 403 6.32 40.38 -6.03
CA GLN A 403 7.56 40.36 -6.83
C GLN A 403 8.72 41.11 -6.16
N PHE A 404 9.94 40.56 -6.29
CA PHE A 404 11.19 41.10 -5.76
C PHE A 404 12.26 41.14 -6.90
N SER A 405 12.99 42.24 -7.08
CA SER A 405 14.17 42.46 -7.98
C SER A 405 15.47 42.54 -7.16
N VAL A 406 16.66 42.87 -7.66
CA VAL A 406 17.84 42.15 -7.13
C VAL A 406 18.99 42.99 -6.45
N PHE A 407 19.24 42.86 -5.10
CA PHE A 407 20.52 43.16 -4.36
C PHE A 407 20.93 42.27 -3.10
N ASN A 408 22.24 42.01 -2.85
CA ASN A 408 22.97 40.94 -2.07
C ASN A 408 22.32 40.00 -0.98
N PHE A 409 22.00 38.72 -1.30
CA PHE A 409 21.57 37.65 -0.34
C PHE A 409 22.40 36.34 -0.44
N THR A 410 22.27 35.46 0.56
CA THR A 410 22.73 34.05 0.57
C THR A 410 21.52 33.12 0.68
N GLY A 411 21.42 32.09 -0.18
CA GLY A 411 20.26 31.21 -0.23
C GLY A 411 20.17 30.38 -1.51
N THR A 412 18.96 30.00 -1.91
CA THR A 412 18.72 29.17 -3.09
C THR A 412 17.69 29.80 -4.01
N CYS A 413 17.99 29.84 -5.31
CA CYS A 413 17.08 30.28 -6.37
C CYS A 413 16.49 29.07 -7.09
N LEU A 414 15.24 29.20 -7.56
CA LEU A 414 14.61 28.23 -8.46
C LEU A 414 14.08 28.96 -9.71
N GLY A 415 14.41 28.44 -10.89
CA GLY A 415 13.95 28.99 -12.17
C GLY A 415 14.58 28.31 -13.39
N ILE A 416 14.18 28.73 -14.58
CA ILE A 416 14.90 28.43 -15.82
C ILE A 416 16.19 29.26 -15.84
N VAL A 417 17.29 28.73 -16.37
CA VAL A 417 18.53 29.48 -16.62
C VAL A 417 18.84 29.45 -18.12
N ASN A 418 18.33 30.44 -18.85
CA ASN A 418 18.72 30.73 -20.22
C ASN A 418 19.70 31.91 -20.26
N ALA A 419 20.71 31.83 -21.12
CA ALA A 419 21.89 32.70 -21.12
C ALA A 419 21.66 34.19 -21.47
N THR A 420 20.41 34.66 -21.64
CA THR A 420 20.11 35.96 -22.28
C THR A 420 18.96 36.78 -21.69
N ALA A 421 18.33 36.38 -20.57
CA ALA A 421 17.30 37.22 -19.93
C ALA A 421 17.26 37.06 -18.40
N ALA A 422 17.00 38.17 -17.70
CA ALA A 422 16.60 38.12 -16.30
C ALA A 422 15.26 37.37 -16.19
N GLN A 423 15.24 36.29 -15.41
CA GLN A 423 14.07 35.41 -15.25
C GLN A 423 13.59 35.39 -13.80
N LEU A 424 12.35 34.90 -13.62
CA LEU A 424 11.58 34.98 -12.38
C LEU A 424 12.22 34.14 -11.26
N VAL A 425 13.20 34.70 -10.56
CA VAL A 425 13.79 34.10 -9.37
C VAL A 425 12.82 34.27 -8.20
N LYS A 426 12.30 33.16 -7.70
CA LYS A 426 11.72 33.13 -6.35
C LYS A 426 12.89 32.98 -5.37
N SER A 427 13.16 34.02 -4.57
CA SER A 427 14.01 33.85 -3.39
C SER A 427 13.24 32.99 -2.37
N LEU A 428 13.94 31.97 -1.85
CA LEU A 428 13.31 30.82 -1.20
C LEU A 428 13.93 30.49 0.17
N HIS A 429 15.14 30.99 0.42
CA HIS A 429 15.71 31.19 1.75
C HIS A 429 16.49 32.50 1.73
N ASP A 430 16.30 33.33 2.75
CA ASP A 430 16.97 34.62 2.92
C ASP A 430 17.52 34.64 4.35
N ASP A 431 18.69 34.02 4.53
CA ASP A 431 19.43 34.14 5.79
C ASP A 431 19.98 35.57 5.86
N LYS A 432 19.25 36.42 6.59
CA LYS A 432 19.70 37.78 6.88
C LYS A 432 20.97 37.75 7.70
N ALA A 433 22.07 38.15 7.07
CA ALA A 433 23.36 38.44 7.71
C ALA A 433 23.28 39.64 8.67
#